data_AF-A0A7V5KKE0-F1
#
_entry.id   AF-A0A7V5KKE0-F1
#
_cell.length_a   1.000
_cell.length_b   1.000
_cell.length_c   1.000
_cell.angle_alpha   90.00
_cell.angle_beta   90.00
_cell.angle_gamma   90.00
#
_symmetry.space_group_name_H-M   'P 1'
#
loop_
_entity.id
_entity.type
_entity.pdbx_description
1 polymer ?
#
loop_
_entity_poly.entity_id
_entity_poly.type
_entity_poly.pdbx_seq_one_letter_code
_entity_poly.pdbx_strand_id
1 'polypeptide(L)'
;SPDSVKKLAAQQRELLSLAAKLGRPGGRIIYATCSPLKEENEDVIEAFRREYSSWSVQTHVPAPLATERGAAMQVSESGVFRTWPHNPQLDGFSIAVLVQDPSR
;
A
#
# COMPACT_ATOMS: atom_id res chain seq x y z
N SER A 1 0.38 21.44 -4.78
CA SER A 1 0.82 22.17 -3.58
C SER A 1 0.69 21.25 -2.36
N PRO A 2 1.20 21.61 -1.18
CA PRO A 2 0.97 20.82 0.04
C PRO A 2 -0.52 20.54 0.31
N ASP A 3 -1.41 21.49 0.02
CA ASP A 3 -2.85 21.28 0.18
C ASP A 3 -3.43 20.28 -0.82
N SER A 4 -2.91 20.23 -2.04
CA SER A 4 -3.30 19.21 -3.03
C SER A 4 -2.98 17.80 -2.53
N VAL A 5 -1.80 17.61 -1.93
CA VAL A 5 -1.37 16.31 -1.38
C VAL A 5 -2.31 15.87 -0.26
N LYS A 6 -2.63 16.76 0.68
CA LYS A 6 -3.58 16.47 1.76
C LYS A 6 -4.96 16.08 1.23
N LYS A 7 -5.45 16.79 0.22
CA LYS A 7 -6.74 16.48 -0.42
C LYS A 7 -6.73 15.11 -1.09
N LEU A 8 -5.69 14.80 -1.86
CA LEU A 8 -5.54 13.51 -2.54
C LEU A 8 -5.40 12.36 -1.54
N ALA A 9 -4.59 12.52 -0.49
CA ALA A 9 -4.46 11.53 0.59
C ALA A 9 -5.79 11.27 1.32
N ALA A 10 -6.63 12.29 1.49
CA ALA A 10 -7.98 12.10 2.04
C ALA A 10 -8.87 11.27 1.09
N GLN A 11 -8.84 11.55 -0.21
CA GLN A 11 -9.59 10.78 -1.21
C GLN A 11 -9.08 9.34 -1.33
N GLN A 12 -7.77 9.13 -1.27
CA GLN A 12 -7.15 7.80 -1.27
C GLN A 12 -7.61 6.96 -0.07
N ARG A 13 -7.67 7.55 1.14
CA ARG A 13 -8.22 6.88 2.33
C ARG A 13 -9.70 6.50 2.16
N GLU A 14 -10.50 7.39 1.59
CA GLU A 14 -11.92 7.12 1.33
C GLU A 14 -12.10 5.94 0.35
N LEU A 15 -11.37 5.94 -0.77
CA LEU A 15 -11.40 4.85 -1.74
C LEU A 15 -10.95 3.52 -1.13
N LEU A 16 -9.90 3.55 -0.31
CA LEU A 16 -9.39 2.35 0.35
C LEU A 16 -10.38 1.79 1.40
N SER A 17 -11.04 2.68 2.14
CA SER A 17 -12.13 2.31 3.06
C SER A 17 -13.28 1.60 2.33
N LEU A 18 -13.71 2.15 1.19
CA LEU A 18 -14.76 1.56 0.37
C LEU A 18 -14.34 0.17 -0.15
N ALA A 19 -13.10 0.03 -0.60
CA ALA A 19 -12.56 -1.27 -1.04
C ALA A 19 -12.58 -2.31 0.09
N ALA A 20 -12.22 -1.93 1.31
CA ALA A 20 -12.25 -2.82 2.46
C ALA A 20 -13.66 -3.28 2.86
N LYS A 21 -14.66 -2.40 2.73
CA LYS A 21 -16.07 -2.75 2.99
C LYS A 21 -16.64 -3.72 1.96
N LEU A 22 -16.12 -3.72 0.74
CA LEU A 22 -16.52 -4.62 -0.34
C LEU A 22 -15.68 -5.91 -0.40
N GLY A 23 -14.61 -6.00 0.40
CA GLY A 23 -13.74 -7.16 0.43
C GLY A 23 -14.42 -8.38 1.05
N ARG A 24 -14.31 -9.51 0.36
CA ARG A 24 -14.75 -10.82 0.90
C ARG A 24 -13.79 -11.35 1.98
N PRO A 25 -14.25 -12.25 2.87
CA PRO A 25 -13.35 -12.99 3.76
C PRO A 25 -12.20 -13.68 3.02
N GLY A 26 -10.99 -13.57 3.54
CA GLY A 26 -9.74 -14.01 2.91
C GLY A 26 -9.31 -13.20 1.68
N GLY A 27 -9.98 -12.08 1.41
CA GLY A 27 -9.72 -11.21 0.26
C GLY A 27 -8.41 -10.44 0.37
N ARG A 28 -7.98 -9.86 -0.75
CA ARG A 28 -6.80 -9.00 -0.82
C ARG A 28 -7.14 -7.70 -1.53
N ILE A 29 -6.54 -6.61 -1.06
CA ILE A 29 -6.55 -5.31 -1.72
C ILE A 29 -5.10 -4.94 -2.04
N ILE A 30 -4.87 -4.45 -3.24
CA ILE A 30 -3.59 -3.85 -3.64
C ILE A 30 -3.82 -2.34 -3.70
N TYR A 31 -3.17 -1.61 -2.81
CA TYR A 31 -3.11 -0.16 -2.83
C TYR A 31 -1.83 0.25 -3.57
N ALA A 32 -1.93 1.14 -4.56
CA ALA A 32 -0.78 1.60 -5.31
C ALA A 32 -0.89 3.07 -5.71
N THR A 33 0.23 3.80 -5.65
CA THR A 33 0.36 5.19 -6.10
C THR A 33 1.64 5.37 -6.91
N CYS A 34 1.67 6.36 -7.80
CA CYS A 34 2.88 6.81 -8.51
C CYS A 34 3.60 7.95 -7.76
N SER A 35 3.50 7.97 -6.42
CA SER A 35 4.05 9.01 -5.56
C SER A 35 4.98 8.40 -4.50
N PRO A 36 6.11 9.06 -4.16
CA PRO A 36 6.96 8.66 -3.04
C PRO A 36 6.55 9.31 -1.71
N LEU A 37 5.54 10.20 -1.71
CA LEU A 37 5.17 11.02 -0.56
C LEU A 37 4.59 10.17 0.57
N LYS A 38 4.99 10.45 1.82
CA LYS A 38 4.57 9.67 2.98
C LYS A 38 3.07 9.81 3.23
N GLU A 39 2.56 11.02 3.01
CA GLU A 39 1.17 11.41 3.22
C GLU A 39 0.21 10.63 2.33
N GLU A 40 0.66 10.22 1.14
CA GLU A 40 -0.12 9.43 0.19
C GLU A 40 0.08 7.92 0.36
N ASN A 41 1.01 7.50 1.22
CA ASN A 41 1.43 6.09 1.32
C ASN A 41 1.38 5.59 2.76
N GLU A 42 2.48 5.68 3.51
CA GLU A 42 2.55 5.14 4.88
C GLU A 42 1.45 5.70 5.78
N ASP A 43 1.14 6.99 5.69
CA ASP A 43 0.11 7.61 6.52
C ASP A 43 -1.30 7.07 6.17
N VAL A 44 -1.56 6.81 4.87
CA VAL A 44 -2.80 6.18 4.41
C VAL A 44 -2.91 4.76 4.94
N ILE A 45 -1.83 3.98 4.85
CA ILE A 45 -1.79 2.59 5.31
C ILE A 45 -1.88 2.50 6.84
N GLU A 46 -1.20 3.37 7.58
CA GLU A 46 -1.29 3.43 9.03
C GLU A 46 -2.69 3.81 9.50
N ALA A 47 -3.34 4.79 8.86
CA ALA A 47 -4.72 5.15 9.17
C ALA A 47 -5.66 3.95 8.92
N PHE A 48 -5.49 3.28 7.78
CA PHE A 48 -6.26 2.09 7.42
C PHE A 48 -6.12 0.97 8.45
N ARG A 49 -4.90 0.64 8.88
CA ARG A 49 -4.64 -0.41 9.88
C ARG A 49 -5.31 -0.14 11.22
N ARG A 50 -5.41 1.13 11.62
CA ARG A 50 -6.05 1.52 12.88
C ARG A 50 -7.58 1.36 12.81
N GLU A 51 -8.16 1.61 11.64
CA GLU A 51 -9.62 1.57 11.44
C GLU A 51 -10.14 0.16 11.10
N TYR A 52 -9.40 -0.62 10.33
CA TYR A 52 -9.84 -1.92 9.81
C TYR A 52 -9.07 -3.09 10.44
N SER A 53 -9.38 -3.42 11.71
CA SER A 53 -8.65 -4.45 12.47
C SER A 53 -8.77 -5.89 11.93
N SER A 54 -9.73 -6.15 11.03
CA SER A 54 -9.84 -7.42 10.31
C SER A 54 -8.92 -7.51 9.09
N TRP A 55 -8.17 -6.45 8.81
CA TRP A 55 -7.21 -6.40 7.73
C TRP A 55 -5.78 -6.28 8.29
N SER A 56 -4.84 -6.89 7.61
CA SER A 56 -3.41 -6.83 7.90
C SER A 56 -2.64 -6.34 6.68
N VAL A 57 -1.47 -5.72 6.89
CA VAL A 57 -0.57 -5.37 5.78
C VAL A 57 0.47 -6.48 5.65
N GLN A 58 0.67 -6.94 4.42
CA GLN A 58 1.76 -7.85 4.12
C GLN A 58 3.09 -7.08 4.13
N THR A 59 3.98 -7.43 5.06
CA THR A 59 5.28 -6.77 5.26
C THR A 59 6.46 -7.45 4.55
N HIS A 60 6.19 -8.53 3.82
CA HIS A 60 7.22 -9.31 3.11
C HIS A 60 6.89 -9.37 1.63
N VAL A 61 7.93 -9.28 0.79
CA VAL A 61 7.79 -9.41 -0.67
C VAL A 61 7.12 -10.76 -0.97
N PRO A 62 5.95 -10.79 -1.65
CA PRO A 62 5.32 -12.04 -2.03
C PRO A 62 6.30 -12.93 -2.79
N ALA A 63 6.30 -14.25 -2.55
CA ALA A 63 7.21 -15.18 -3.21
C ALA A 63 7.29 -15.03 -4.75
N PRO A 64 6.19 -14.77 -5.49
CA PRO A 64 6.26 -14.51 -6.94
C PRO A 64 7.05 -13.27 -7.34
N LEU A 65 7.19 -12.30 -6.41
CA LEU A 65 7.98 -11.10 -6.57
C LEU A 65 9.38 -11.23 -5.97
N ALA A 66 9.75 -12.34 -5.31
CA ALA A 66 11.10 -12.60 -4.78
C ALA A 66 12.11 -12.93 -5.90
N THR A 67 12.07 -12.15 -6.98
CA THR A 67 13.03 -12.12 -8.08
C THR A 67 14.07 -11.04 -7.81
N GLU A 68 15.14 -10.96 -8.60
CA GLU A 68 16.10 -9.85 -8.53
C GLU A 68 15.43 -8.47 -8.62
N ARG A 69 14.33 -8.36 -9.39
CA ARG A 69 13.57 -7.10 -9.52
C ARG A 69 12.80 -6.74 -8.25
N GLY A 70 12.24 -7.73 -7.56
CA GLY A 70 11.57 -7.45 -6.28
C GLY A 70 12.54 -7.34 -5.11
N ALA A 71 13.74 -7.92 -5.21
CA ALA A 71 14.83 -7.65 -4.26
C ALA A 71 15.31 -6.19 -4.32
N ALA A 72 15.14 -5.52 -5.46
CA ALA A 72 15.39 -4.09 -5.60
C ALA A 72 14.29 -3.19 -4.99
N MET A 73 13.17 -3.77 -4.53
CA MET A 73 12.11 -3.01 -3.87
C MET A 73 12.48 -2.79 -2.39
N GLN A 74 12.36 -1.55 -1.94
CA GLN A 74 12.48 -1.23 -0.52
C GLN A 74 11.13 -1.42 0.15
N VAL A 75 11.11 -1.97 1.35
CA VAL A 75 9.88 -2.13 2.13
C VAL A 75 9.97 -1.25 3.37
N SER A 76 9.01 -0.37 3.55
CA SER A 76 8.90 0.43 4.77
C SER A 76 8.44 -0.42 5.95
N GLU A 77 8.61 0.07 7.18
CA GLU A 77 8.11 -0.60 8.39
C GLU A 77 6.59 -0.81 8.39
N SER A 78 5.85 0.05 7.69
CA SER A 78 4.40 -0.09 7.53
C SER A 78 4.00 -1.10 6.45
N GLY A 79 4.96 -1.74 5.78
CA GLY A 79 4.75 -2.73 4.72
C GLY A 79 4.51 -2.13 3.33
N VAL A 80 4.91 -0.87 3.09
CA VAL A 80 4.82 -0.24 1.77
C VAL A 80 6.07 -0.58 0.98
N PHE A 81 5.88 -1.27 -0.14
CA PHE A 81 6.90 -1.57 -1.14
C PHE A 81 7.11 -0.36 -2.04
N ARG A 82 8.37 0.00 -2.30
CA ARG A 82 8.73 1.15 -3.14
C ARG A 82 9.69 0.75 -4.24
N THR A 83 9.42 1.22 -5.44
CA THR A 83 10.38 1.25 -6.56
C THR A 83 10.90 2.66 -6.74
N TRP A 84 12.12 2.78 -7.27
CA TRP A 84 12.76 4.07 -7.48
C TRP A 84 13.14 4.27 -8.94
N PRO A 85 12.97 5.50 -9.48
CA PRO A 85 13.21 5.79 -10.89
C PRO A 85 14.69 5.77 -11.30
N HIS A 86 15.61 5.67 -10.34
CA HIS A 86 17.03 5.46 -10.66
C HIS A 86 17.31 4.05 -11.20
N ASN A 87 16.36 3.12 -11.04
CA ASN A 87 16.40 1.85 -11.75
C ASN A 87 15.84 2.07 -13.17
N PRO A 88 16.66 1.91 -14.23
CA PRO A 88 16.24 2.21 -15.60
C PRO A 88 15.11 1.31 -16.13
N GLN A 89 14.72 0.27 -15.38
CA GLN A 89 13.63 -0.64 -15.75
C GLN A 89 12.33 -0.38 -14.97
N LEU A 90 12.30 0.56 -14.03
CA LEU A 90 11.18 0.79 -13.12
C LEU A 90 10.88 2.28 -12.94
N ASP A 91 9.62 2.66 -13.06
CA ASP A 91 9.14 3.96 -12.58
C ASP A 91 9.00 3.97 -11.05
N GLY A 92 8.87 5.15 -10.46
CA GLY A 92 8.63 5.32 -9.03
C GLY A 92 7.20 4.99 -8.63
N PHE A 93 6.99 3.89 -7.92
CA PHE A 93 5.70 3.48 -7.39
C PHE A 93 5.81 3.08 -5.92
N SER A 94 4.71 3.28 -5.20
CA SER A 94 4.51 2.80 -3.84
C SER A 94 3.33 1.83 -3.85
N ILE A 95 3.49 0.66 -3.23
CA ILE A 95 2.51 -0.43 -3.25
C ILE A 95 2.35 -0.99 -1.84
N ALA A 96 1.13 -1.29 -1.42
CA ALA A 96 0.85 -2.07 -0.20
C ALA A 96 -0.16 -3.17 -0.51
N VAL A 97 0.06 -4.35 0.07
CA VAL A 97 -0.87 -5.48 -0.05
C VAL A 97 -1.56 -5.67 1.28
N LEU A 98 -2.89 -5.53 1.27
CA LEU A 98 -3.75 -5.68 2.44
C LEU A 98 -4.46 -7.02 2.35
N VAL A 99 -4.46 -7.78 3.43
CA VAL A 99 -5.05 -9.12 3.49
C VAL A 99 -6.12 -9.14 4.58
N GLN A 100 -7.34 -9.48 4.20
CA GLN A 100 -8.44 -9.66 5.13
C GLN A 100 -8.25 -11.01 5.85
N ASP A 101 -8.42 -11.00 7.16
CA ASP A 101 -8.39 -12.17 8.02
C ASP A 101 -9.65 -13.03 7.81
N PRO A 102 -9.52 -14.23 7.20
CA PRO A 102 -10.67 -15.07 6.87
C PRO A 102 -11.41 -15.61 8.11
N SER A 103 -10.84 -15.46 9.31
CA SER A 103 -11.44 -15.93 10.57
C SER A 103 -12.36 -14.92 11.25
N ARG A 104 -12.45 -13.69 10.73
CA ARG A 104 -13.35 -12.62 11.21
C ARG A 104 -14.46 -12.35 10.22
#